data_AF-Q9U697-F1
#
_entry.id   AF-Q9U697-F1
#
_cell.length_a   1.000
_cell.length_b   1.000
_cell.length_c   1.000
_cell.angle_alpha   90.00
_cell.angle_beta   90.00
_cell.angle_gamma   90.00
#
_symmetry.space_group_name_H-M   'P 1'
#
loop_
_entity.id
_entity.type
_entity.pdbx_description
1 polymer ?
#
loop_
_entity_poly.entity_id
_entity_poly.type
_entity_poly.pdbx_seq_one_letter_code
_entity_poly.pdbx_strand_id
1 'polypeptide(L)'
;MQNKTIIICLIISQLLVSVFSSAGGQANCTGVAAGTDCASVCGVPTVAGTGTTACSWVSSSTLTTCTVTDCTCLTTGTVTGITNLNDQFCTSCKGSTSNTYANGAGTACVAASASCNSTIRGTTAWTVGDCTVCTPTTPALVGSTCKACNTISSAWTDANCAACASTSTPKGNTNFANSAGTACVNASATCASGSRGTTAANAWTVADCLACTPATPVFVPAASPAVTTSCVACSAATSGLNDALCNACASSASPAAKTTFANTAGSACVASSATCTAGSRGTTAANAWTAADCLACTPATPAVQFGASPATTSSCVACNTINSGWTDANCNSCAMAASPQTKNIVAKADGSACVAAVFSCTQSARGSNKWTNADCAACNGTAANANQYASADGSTCQATQASSTFSGQIFVSILLVLSALLI
;
A
#
# COMPACT_ATOMS: atom_id res chain seq x y z
N MET A 1 16.04 15.25 -27.36
CA MET A 1 17.16 15.10 -26.39
C MET A 1 18.00 13.84 -26.63
N GLN A 2 18.10 13.34 -27.88
CA GLN A 2 18.69 12.02 -28.17
C GLN A 2 20.16 12.09 -28.62
N ASN A 3 20.58 13.20 -29.25
CA ASN A 3 21.95 13.37 -29.74
C ASN A 3 22.96 13.74 -28.64
N LYS A 4 22.54 14.37 -27.54
CA LYS A 4 23.45 14.76 -26.44
C LYS A 4 23.88 13.56 -25.58
N THR A 5 23.00 12.59 -25.37
CA THR A 5 23.31 11.38 -24.58
C THR A 5 24.28 10.44 -25.31
N ILE A 6 24.18 10.33 -26.64
CA ILE A 6 25.09 9.51 -27.45
C ILE A 6 26.51 10.11 -27.47
N ILE A 7 26.62 11.45 -27.57
CA ILE A 7 27.92 12.14 -27.52
C ILE A 7 28.56 12.02 -26.13
N ILE A 8 27.79 12.11 -25.05
CA ILE A 8 28.29 11.91 -23.68
C ILE A 8 28.73 10.45 -23.46
N CYS A 9 27.99 9.45 -23.96
CA CYS A 9 28.41 8.05 -23.89
C CYS A 9 29.68 7.78 -24.71
N LEU A 10 29.85 8.39 -25.90
CA LEU A 10 31.08 8.28 -26.69
C LEU A 10 32.27 8.96 -26.01
N ILE A 11 32.10 10.14 -25.42
CA ILE A 11 33.16 10.85 -24.69
C ILE A 11 33.53 10.11 -23.40
N ILE A 12 32.58 9.52 -22.67
CA ILE A 12 32.86 8.69 -21.48
C ILE A 12 33.54 7.37 -21.87
N SER A 13 33.16 6.77 -23.00
CA SER A 13 33.80 5.55 -23.53
C SER A 13 35.23 5.83 -24.04
N GLN A 14 35.49 7.04 -24.56
CA GLN A 14 36.82 7.51 -24.93
C GLN A 14 37.66 7.96 -23.72
N LEU A 15 37.04 8.42 -22.63
CA LEU A 15 37.72 8.73 -21.35
C LEU A 15 38.12 7.45 -20.58
N LEU A 16 37.39 6.34 -20.78
CA LEU A 16 37.67 5.04 -20.16
C LEU A 16 38.84 4.29 -20.83
N VAL A 17 39.20 4.64 -22.08
CA VAL A 17 40.51 4.30 -22.65
C VAL A 17 41.53 5.29 -22.09
N SER A 18 41.72 5.25 -20.78
CA SER A 18 42.75 6.05 -20.11
C SER A 18 44.09 5.61 -20.70
N VAL A 19 44.73 6.50 -21.45
CA VAL A 19 46.01 6.25 -22.12
C VAL A 19 47.00 5.83 -21.04
N PHE A 20 47.43 4.57 -21.04
CA PHE A 20 48.53 4.15 -20.17
C PHE A 20 49.77 4.90 -20.64
N SER A 21 50.48 5.55 -19.72
CA SER A 21 51.77 6.16 -20.07
C SER A 21 52.74 5.06 -20.47
N SER A 22 53.61 5.32 -21.45
CA SER A 22 54.63 4.34 -21.87
C SER A 22 55.64 4.01 -20.77
N ALA A 23 55.72 4.83 -19.72
CA ALA A 23 56.48 4.59 -18.50
C ALA A 23 55.62 4.93 -17.27
N GLY A 24 55.76 4.16 -16.19
CA GLY A 24 55.05 4.38 -14.94
C GLY A 24 55.65 5.52 -14.10
N GLY A 25 54.82 6.14 -13.27
CA GLY A 25 55.21 7.05 -12.20
C GLY A 25 55.70 6.30 -10.94
N GLN A 26 56.18 7.06 -9.95
CA GLN A 26 56.65 6.48 -8.69
C GLN A 26 55.48 5.96 -7.84
N ALA A 27 55.55 4.70 -7.42
CA ALA A 27 54.64 4.08 -6.47
C ALA A 27 55.39 3.65 -5.20
N ASN A 28 54.78 3.90 -4.03
CA ASN A 28 55.30 3.45 -2.74
C ASN A 28 54.90 1.98 -2.51
N CYS A 29 55.88 1.12 -2.28
CA CYS A 29 55.65 -0.27 -1.91
C CYS A 29 55.97 -0.44 -0.41
N THR A 30 55.02 -0.93 0.38
CA THR A 30 55.13 -0.94 1.85
C THR A 30 56.15 -1.97 2.34
N GLY A 31 57.01 -1.58 3.28
CA GLY A 31 57.77 -2.51 4.14
C GLY A 31 59.22 -2.82 3.73
N VAL A 32 59.89 -1.98 2.94
CA VAL A 32 61.23 -2.33 2.41
C VAL A 32 62.41 -1.70 3.12
N ALA A 33 63.40 -2.55 3.38
CA ALA A 33 64.78 -2.16 3.63
C ALA A 33 65.45 -1.72 2.31
N ALA A 34 66.50 -0.93 2.43
CA ALA A 34 67.32 -0.50 1.31
C ALA A 34 67.82 -1.69 0.47
N GLY A 35 67.40 -1.78 -0.80
CA GLY A 35 68.03 -2.59 -1.86
C GLY A 35 67.18 -3.75 -2.35
N THR A 36 65.93 -3.85 -1.90
CA THR A 36 65.02 -4.93 -2.29
C THR A 36 64.49 -4.78 -3.71
N ASP A 37 64.38 -5.89 -4.44
CA ASP A 37 63.84 -5.92 -5.80
C ASP A 37 62.35 -5.54 -5.82
N CYS A 38 62.01 -4.53 -6.64
CA CYS A 38 60.66 -4.01 -6.81
C CYS A 38 59.63 -5.07 -7.21
N ALA A 39 60.01 -6.05 -8.04
CA ALA A 39 59.09 -7.10 -8.46
C ALA A 39 58.64 -7.98 -7.28
N SER A 40 59.52 -8.20 -6.30
CA SER A 40 59.22 -9.02 -5.11
C SER A 40 58.31 -8.31 -4.10
N VAL A 41 58.35 -6.98 -4.04
CA VAL A 41 57.68 -6.19 -2.99
C VAL A 41 56.40 -5.52 -3.46
N CYS A 42 56.36 -5.08 -4.71
CA CYS A 42 55.17 -4.47 -5.31
C CYS A 42 54.28 -5.52 -5.99
N GLY A 43 54.79 -6.73 -6.23
CA GLY A 43 54.12 -7.75 -7.02
C GLY A 43 54.03 -7.39 -8.51
N VAL A 44 53.98 -8.41 -9.37
CA VAL A 44 53.83 -8.23 -10.82
C VAL A 44 52.52 -8.90 -11.25
N PRO A 45 51.63 -8.20 -11.98
CA PRO A 45 50.43 -8.81 -12.51
C PRO A 45 50.77 -9.84 -13.57
N THR A 46 49.98 -10.91 -13.64
CA THR A 46 50.07 -11.89 -14.72
C THR A 46 49.14 -11.48 -15.85
N VAL A 47 49.69 -11.33 -17.06
CA VAL A 47 48.92 -11.00 -18.26
C VAL A 47 48.90 -12.22 -19.18
N ALA A 48 47.72 -12.82 -19.34
CA ALA A 48 47.49 -13.94 -20.25
C ALA A 48 47.01 -13.44 -21.62
N GLY A 49 47.47 -14.06 -22.69
CA GLY A 49 47.07 -13.70 -24.06
C GLY A 49 48.09 -14.10 -25.12
N THR A 50 47.80 -13.73 -26.37
CA THR A 50 48.73 -13.91 -27.50
C THR A 50 49.42 -12.60 -27.84
N GLY A 51 50.73 -12.65 -28.04
CA GLY A 51 51.55 -11.45 -28.29
C GLY A 51 51.60 -10.47 -27.10
N THR A 52 51.29 -10.94 -25.89
CA THR A 52 51.40 -10.13 -24.67
C THR A 52 52.85 -10.03 -24.22
N THR A 53 53.19 -8.96 -23.50
CA THR A 53 54.51 -8.74 -22.92
C THR A 53 54.40 -8.79 -21.40
N ALA A 54 55.36 -9.42 -20.73
CA ALA A 54 55.40 -9.46 -19.28
C ALA A 54 55.59 -8.04 -18.71
N CYS A 55 54.80 -7.69 -17.69
CA CYS A 55 54.99 -6.47 -16.94
C CYS A 55 56.27 -6.54 -16.09
N SER A 56 56.93 -5.41 -15.88
CA SER A 56 58.14 -5.34 -15.05
C SER A 56 58.25 -4.00 -14.31
N TRP A 57 59.03 -4.01 -13.23
CA TRP A 57 59.37 -2.83 -12.46
C TRP A 57 60.83 -2.45 -12.70
N VAL A 58 61.12 -1.15 -12.67
CA VAL A 58 62.46 -0.61 -12.59
C VAL A 58 62.79 -0.32 -11.13
N SER A 59 63.97 -0.73 -10.69
CA SER A 59 64.50 -0.44 -9.36
C SER A 59 64.90 1.04 -9.24
N SER A 60 64.47 1.70 -8.15
CA SER A 60 64.90 3.06 -7.82
C SER A 60 66.16 3.04 -6.94
N SER A 61 67.07 3.99 -7.18
CA SER A 61 68.23 4.25 -6.32
C SER A 61 67.86 4.82 -4.95
N THR A 62 66.61 5.27 -4.76
CA THR A 62 66.08 5.79 -3.49
C THR A 62 65.04 4.85 -2.85
N LEU A 63 65.28 3.54 -2.87
CA LEU A 63 64.99 2.52 -1.82
C LEU A 63 63.58 2.44 -1.18
N THR A 64 62.60 3.20 -1.64
CA THR A 64 61.24 3.31 -1.08
C THR A 64 60.14 3.43 -2.15
N THR A 65 60.53 3.65 -3.41
CA THR A 65 59.63 3.87 -4.56
C THR A 65 60.00 2.97 -5.72
N CYS A 66 59.02 2.43 -6.44
CA CYS A 66 59.22 1.64 -7.66
C CYS A 66 58.42 2.25 -8.83
N THR A 67 58.92 2.09 -10.06
CA THR A 67 58.27 2.58 -11.28
C THR A 67 58.07 1.43 -12.26
N VAL A 68 56.89 1.33 -12.88
CA VAL A 68 56.64 0.30 -13.91
C VAL A 68 57.40 0.69 -15.17
N THR A 69 58.09 -0.27 -15.78
CA THR A 69 58.90 -0.04 -16.99
C THR A 69 58.05 0.44 -18.16
N ASP A 70 56.96 -0.29 -18.43
CA ASP A 70 56.04 0.01 -19.51
C ASP A 70 54.63 -0.44 -19.15
N CYS A 71 53.73 0.52 -18.98
CA CYS A 71 52.36 0.24 -18.58
C CYS A 71 51.47 -0.24 -19.71
N THR A 72 51.95 -0.20 -20.95
CA THR A 72 51.27 -0.85 -22.08
C THR A 72 51.30 -2.37 -21.96
N CYS A 73 52.10 -2.96 -21.06
CA CYS A 73 52.10 -4.40 -20.79
C CYS A 73 50.70 -4.96 -20.42
N LEU A 74 49.80 -4.13 -19.90
CA LEU A 74 48.41 -4.49 -19.57
C LEU A 74 47.49 -4.53 -20.80
N THR A 75 47.91 -4.00 -21.93
CA THR A 75 47.08 -3.82 -23.14
C THR A 75 47.73 -4.34 -24.43
N THR A 76 49.03 -4.59 -24.43
CA THR A 76 49.78 -5.06 -25.60
C THR A 76 49.39 -6.49 -25.97
N GLY A 77 49.13 -6.73 -27.26
CA GLY A 77 48.68 -8.02 -27.77
C GLY A 77 47.18 -8.25 -27.58
N THR A 78 46.76 -9.52 -27.66
CA THR A 78 45.38 -9.93 -27.37
C THR A 78 45.32 -10.45 -25.94
N VAL A 79 45.02 -9.56 -24.99
CA VAL A 79 44.89 -9.90 -23.57
C VAL A 79 43.58 -10.67 -23.33
N THR A 80 43.69 -11.88 -22.80
CA THR A 80 42.56 -12.75 -22.44
C THR A 80 42.31 -12.81 -20.94
N GLY A 81 43.27 -12.34 -20.13
CA GLY A 81 43.10 -12.23 -18.68
C GLY A 81 44.24 -11.46 -18.01
N ILE A 82 43.91 -10.77 -16.93
CA ILE A 82 44.87 -10.14 -16.03
C ILE A 82 44.56 -10.65 -14.63
N THR A 83 45.56 -11.08 -13.88
CA THR A 83 45.40 -11.48 -12.47
C THR A 83 46.52 -10.87 -11.63
N ASN A 84 46.31 -10.84 -10.31
CA ASN A 84 47.26 -10.31 -9.32
C ASN A 84 47.61 -8.82 -9.51
N LEU A 85 46.75 -8.05 -10.18
CA LEU A 85 46.87 -6.61 -10.24
C LEU A 85 46.65 -6.01 -8.85
N ASN A 86 47.47 -5.03 -8.48
CA ASN A 86 47.46 -4.39 -7.17
C ASN A 86 47.51 -2.86 -7.29
N ASP A 87 47.26 -2.18 -6.18
CA ASP A 87 47.14 -0.72 -6.13
C ASP A 87 48.45 -0.02 -6.50
N GLN A 88 49.60 -0.58 -6.10
CA GLN A 88 50.91 -0.04 -6.42
C GLN A 88 51.12 -0.01 -7.94
N PHE A 89 50.79 -1.11 -8.62
CA PHE A 89 50.89 -1.21 -10.07
C PHE A 89 49.94 -0.20 -10.75
N CYS A 90 48.70 -0.08 -10.27
CA CYS A 90 47.73 0.88 -10.81
C CYS A 90 48.16 2.34 -10.60
N THR A 91 48.68 2.66 -9.42
CA THR A 91 49.20 3.99 -9.08
C THR A 91 50.38 4.35 -9.96
N SER A 92 51.31 3.41 -10.16
CA SER A 92 52.46 3.57 -11.05
C SER A 92 51.99 3.87 -12.48
N CYS A 93 51.04 3.10 -13.00
CA CYS A 93 50.64 3.20 -14.41
C CYS A 93 49.65 4.28 -14.79
N LYS A 94 49.00 4.93 -13.82
CA LYS A 94 48.07 6.05 -14.06
C LYS A 94 48.53 7.37 -13.41
N GLY A 95 49.63 7.33 -12.65
CA GLY A 95 50.16 8.47 -11.91
C GLY A 95 49.46 8.67 -10.55
N SER A 96 50.21 9.25 -9.60
CA SER A 96 49.79 9.48 -8.21
C SER A 96 48.68 10.51 -8.02
N THR A 97 48.32 11.27 -9.06
CA THR A 97 47.24 12.27 -9.03
C THR A 97 45.86 11.69 -9.35
N SER A 98 45.80 10.44 -9.80
CA SER A 98 44.55 9.74 -10.11
C SER A 98 44.28 8.72 -9.02
N ASN A 99 43.15 8.84 -8.29
CA ASN A 99 42.71 7.87 -7.29
C ASN A 99 42.43 6.50 -7.92
N THR A 100 43.47 5.75 -8.28
CA THR A 100 43.39 4.53 -9.08
C THR A 100 43.89 3.34 -8.28
N TYR A 101 43.02 2.34 -8.14
CA TYR A 101 43.27 1.15 -7.33
C TYR A 101 42.98 -0.09 -8.16
N ALA A 102 43.55 -1.24 -7.81
CA ALA A 102 43.13 -2.49 -8.42
C ALA A 102 41.72 -2.83 -7.94
N ASN A 103 40.87 -3.36 -8.83
CA ASN A 103 39.56 -3.87 -8.44
C ASN A 103 39.68 -5.13 -7.54
N GLY A 104 38.56 -5.51 -6.90
CA GLY A 104 38.41 -6.68 -6.03
C GLY A 104 38.88 -8.01 -6.63
N ALA A 105 38.82 -8.11 -7.97
CA ALA A 105 39.22 -9.30 -8.71
C ALA A 105 40.71 -9.30 -9.11
N GLY A 106 41.43 -8.19 -8.91
CA GLY A 106 42.83 -8.04 -9.32
C GLY A 106 43.03 -8.09 -10.84
N THR A 107 42.05 -7.61 -11.61
CA THR A 107 42.02 -7.71 -13.08
C THR A 107 42.03 -6.36 -13.81
N ALA A 108 41.69 -5.27 -13.13
CA ALA A 108 41.65 -3.94 -13.75
C ALA A 108 41.98 -2.82 -12.74
N CYS A 109 42.58 -1.75 -13.24
CA CYS A 109 42.77 -0.51 -12.49
C CYS A 109 41.52 0.36 -12.61
N VAL A 110 40.95 0.75 -11.48
CA VAL A 110 39.68 1.47 -11.40
C VAL A 110 39.80 2.73 -10.54
N ALA A 111 39.03 3.75 -10.90
CA ALA A 111 38.95 4.99 -10.14
C ALA A 111 37.99 4.82 -8.96
N ALA A 112 38.51 4.45 -7.80
CA ALA A 112 37.74 4.31 -6.55
C ALA A 112 38.14 5.40 -5.55
N SER A 113 37.34 5.60 -4.50
CA SER A 113 37.67 6.57 -3.44
C SER A 113 38.81 6.10 -2.52
N ALA A 114 39.01 4.79 -2.45
CA ALA A 114 40.06 4.11 -1.70
C ALA A 114 40.29 2.71 -2.30
N SER A 115 41.33 2.03 -1.81
CA SER A 115 41.66 0.66 -2.22
C SER A 115 40.47 -0.31 -2.17
N CYS A 116 40.31 -1.12 -3.22
CA CYS A 116 39.28 -2.16 -3.31
C CYS A 116 39.68 -3.48 -2.61
N ASN A 117 40.98 -3.73 -2.47
CA ASN A 117 41.54 -5.02 -2.03
C ASN A 117 41.99 -5.00 -0.56
N SER A 118 41.75 -3.89 0.12
CA SER A 118 42.35 -3.61 1.40
C SER A 118 41.37 -3.85 2.55
N THR A 119 41.81 -4.62 3.54
CA THR A 119 41.31 -4.56 4.94
C THR A 119 41.52 -3.16 5.56
N ILE A 120 42.31 -2.31 4.90
CA ILE A 120 42.70 -0.93 5.23
C ILE A 120 41.98 0.05 4.27
N ARG A 121 40.66 -0.08 4.06
CA ARG A 121 39.88 1.11 3.70
C ARG A 121 39.94 2.17 4.83
N GLY A 122 40.54 1.81 5.97
CA GLY A 122 40.79 2.69 7.09
C GLY A 122 39.47 3.21 7.65
N THR A 123 39.36 4.53 7.75
CA THR A 123 38.14 5.25 8.15
C THR A 123 37.26 5.66 6.97
N THR A 124 37.70 5.43 5.73
CA THR A 124 36.92 5.80 4.54
C THR A 124 35.79 4.81 4.35
N ALA A 125 34.55 5.27 4.39
CA ALA A 125 33.38 4.42 4.17
C ALA A 125 33.29 3.96 2.70
N TRP A 126 32.76 2.76 2.47
CA TRP A 126 32.34 2.35 1.12
C TRP A 126 31.28 3.31 0.59
N THR A 127 31.39 3.68 -0.68
CA THR A 127 30.33 4.36 -1.43
C THR A 127 29.74 3.43 -2.48
N VAL A 128 28.56 3.76 -3.00
CA VAL A 128 27.95 3.03 -4.13
C VAL A 128 28.88 3.04 -5.36
N GLY A 129 29.56 4.16 -5.60
CA GLY A 129 30.55 4.29 -6.66
C GLY A 129 31.72 3.33 -6.48
N ASP A 130 32.16 3.10 -5.25
CA ASP A 130 33.21 2.09 -4.99
C ASP A 130 32.70 0.69 -5.30
N CYS A 131 31.49 0.33 -4.87
CA CYS A 131 30.97 -1.02 -5.14
C CYS A 131 30.85 -1.31 -6.64
N THR A 132 30.43 -0.35 -7.45
CA THR A 132 30.29 -0.53 -8.91
C THR A 132 31.63 -0.73 -9.60
N VAL A 133 32.69 -0.03 -9.17
CA VAL A 133 34.00 -0.13 -9.82
C VAL A 133 34.91 -1.21 -9.21
N CYS A 134 34.91 -1.36 -7.89
CA CYS A 134 35.74 -2.32 -7.17
C CYS A 134 35.20 -3.74 -7.28
N THR A 135 33.88 -3.90 -7.25
CA THR A 135 33.23 -5.21 -7.18
C THR A 135 32.05 -5.25 -8.14
N PRO A 136 32.29 -5.26 -9.47
CA PRO A 136 31.23 -5.09 -10.47
C PRO A 136 30.15 -6.19 -10.43
N THR A 137 30.42 -7.36 -9.84
CA THR A 137 29.45 -8.42 -9.57
C THR A 137 28.59 -8.19 -8.32
N THR A 138 29.04 -7.30 -7.43
CA THR A 138 28.34 -6.86 -6.21
C THR A 138 28.23 -5.32 -6.16
N PRO A 139 27.61 -4.67 -7.16
CA PRO A 139 27.59 -3.20 -7.29
C PRO A 139 26.77 -2.49 -6.19
N ALA A 140 25.99 -3.27 -5.44
CA ALA A 140 25.07 -2.90 -4.38
C ALA A 140 25.67 -2.39 -3.06
N LEU A 141 25.70 -1.10 -2.70
CA LEU A 141 26.03 -0.75 -1.30
C LEU A 141 24.79 -0.91 -0.39
N VAL A 142 24.89 -1.80 0.61
CA VAL A 142 23.84 -2.00 1.63
C VAL A 142 24.47 -1.92 3.02
N GLY A 143 24.07 -0.90 3.78
CA GLY A 143 24.74 -0.54 5.03
C GLY A 143 26.17 -0.08 4.74
N SER A 144 27.15 -0.93 5.03
CA SER A 144 28.58 -0.64 4.79
C SER A 144 29.30 -1.74 3.99
N THR A 145 28.54 -2.62 3.33
CA THR A 145 29.09 -3.73 2.54
C THR A 145 28.52 -3.75 1.13
N CYS A 146 29.37 -4.08 0.16
CA CYS A 146 28.95 -4.33 -1.21
C CYS A 146 28.25 -5.69 -1.31
N LYS A 147 27.12 -5.75 -2.01
CA LYS A 147 26.26 -6.92 -2.16
C LYS A 147 25.87 -7.15 -3.61
N ALA A 148 25.70 -8.43 -3.95
CA ALA A 148 25.11 -8.82 -5.22
C ALA A 148 23.62 -8.47 -5.22
N CYS A 149 23.13 -7.85 -6.28
CA CYS A 149 21.75 -7.35 -6.38
C CYS A 149 20.70 -8.43 -6.13
N ASN A 150 20.96 -9.66 -6.59
CA ASN A 150 20.10 -10.83 -6.40
C ASN A 150 20.05 -11.35 -4.95
N THR A 151 20.88 -10.82 -4.03
CA THR A 151 20.91 -11.23 -2.62
C THR A 151 20.26 -10.22 -1.68
N ILE A 152 19.83 -9.07 -2.19
CA ILE A 152 19.25 -8.00 -1.38
C ILE A 152 17.73 -8.20 -1.30
N SER A 153 17.22 -8.44 -0.10
CA SER A 153 15.79 -8.64 0.18
C SER A 153 15.14 -7.46 0.92
N SER A 154 15.94 -6.54 1.46
CA SER A 154 15.52 -5.37 2.23
C SER A 154 16.61 -4.29 2.23
N ALA A 155 16.26 -3.09 2.69
CA ALA A 155 17.13 -1.90 2.67
C ALA A 155 17.54 -1.46 1.25
N TRP A 156 16.64 -1.66 0.28
CA TRP A 156 16.77 -1.01 -1.02
C TRP A 156 16.66 0.50 -0.88
N THR A 157 17.51 1.21 -1.61
CA THR A 157 17.57 2.67 -1.73
C THR A 157 17.68 3.01 -3.22
N ASP A 158 17.30 4.22 -3.62
CA ASP A 158 17.43 4.62 -5.03
C ASP A 158 18.88 4.50 -5.53
N ALA A 159 19.85 4.78 -4.67
CA ALA A 159 21.27 4.69 -5.02
C ALA A 159 21.69 3.24 -5.34
N ASN A 160 21.27 2.28 -4.52
CA ASN A 160 21.64 0.89 -4.73
C ASN A 160 20.78 0.21 -5.83
N CYS A 161 19.54 0.68 -6.05
CA CYS A 161 18.75 0.31 -7.23
C CYS A 161 19.37 0.78 -8.54
N ALA A 162 19.79 2.06 -8.62
CA ALA A 162 20.48 2.60 -9.77
C ALA A 162 21.80 1.86 -10.05
N ALA A 163 22.56 1.50 -9.01
CA ALA A 163 23.78 0.70 -9.15
C ALA A 163 23.47 -0.68 -9.75
N CYS A 164 22.43 -1.36 -9.26
CA CYS A 164 22.00 -2.65 -9.79
C CYS A 164 21.51 -2.58 -11.24
N ALA A 165 20.73 -1.56 -11.58
CA ALA A 165 20.25 -1.31 -12.94
C ALA A 165 21.39 -1.10 -13.95
N SER A 166 22.52 -0.54 -13.52
CA SER A 166 23.70 -0.34 -14.37
C SER A 166 24.34 -1.65 -14.85
N THR A 167 24.12 -2.74 -14.11
CA THR A 167 24.67 -4.09 -14.37
C THR A 167 23.68 -5.07 -14.99
N SER A 168 22.39 -4.72 -15.08
CA SER A 168 21.39 -5.62 -15.65
C SER A 168 21.46 -5.64 -17.19
N THR A 169 21.17 -6.79 -17.79
CA THR A 169 21.05 -6.94 -19.24
C THR A 169 19.68 -7.50 -19.59
N PRO A 170 18.76 -6.74 -20.22
CA PRO A 170 18.91 -5.33 -20.59
C PRO A 170 19.00 -4.41 -19.36
N LYS A 171 19.65 -3.24 -19.52
CA LYS A 171 19.69 -2.20 -18.49
C LYS A 171 18.26 -1.75 -18.21
N GLY A 172 17.70 -2.18 -17.09
CA GLY A 172 16.30 -1.99 -16.77
C GLY A 172 16.04 -0.62 -16.13
N ASN A 173 14.83 -0.09 -16.28
CA ASN A 173 14.41 1.19 -15.68
C ASN A 173 14.09 1.09 -14.16
N THR A 174 14.53 0.03 -13.46
CA THR A 174 14.23 -0.17 -12.02
C THR A 174 15.19 0.63 -11.13
N ASN A 175 15.19 1.95 -11.27
CA ASN A 175 16.18 2.83 -10.64
C ASN A 175 15.79 3.28 -9.23
N PHE A 176 14.56 3.02 -8.79
CA PHE A 176 14.02 3.55 -7.55
C PHE A 176 13.65 2.42 -6.60
N ALA A 177 13.94 2.57 -5.32
CA ALA A 177 13.45 1.66 -4.31
C ALA A 177 11.97 1.94 -4.03
N ASN A 178 11.16 0.90 -3.83
CA ASN A 178 9.79 1.09 -3.36
C ASN A 178 9.77 1.69 -1.94
N SER A 179 8.62 2.21 -1.51
CA SER A 179 8.47 2.87 -0.21
C SER A 179 8.71 1.93 0.99
N ALA A 180 8.65 0.62 0.77
CA ALA A 180 8.93 -0.40 1.79
C ALA A 180 10.42 -0.78 1.86
N GLY A 181 11.26 -0.32 0.93
CA GLY A 181 12.66 -0.71 0.82
C GLY A 181 12.89 -2.20 0.52
N THR A 182 11.89 -2.87 -0.08
CA THR A 182 11.90 -4.33 -0.33
C THR A 182 12.23 -4.72 -1.77
N ALA A 183 12.08 -3.80 -2.73
CA ALA A 183 12.41 -4.05 -4.12
C ALA A 183 12.76 -2.76 -4.87
N CYS A 184 13.48 -2.91 -5.99
CA CYS A 184 13.62 -1.86 -6.99
C CYS A 184 12.47 -1.91 -7.99
N VAL A 185 11.97 -0.75 -8.37
CA VAL A 185 10.78 -0.60 -9.18
C VAL A 185 10.98 0.41 -10.29
N ASN A 186 10.25 0.23 -11.38
CA ASN A 186 10.25 1.14 -12.52
C ASN A 186 9.23 2.25 -12.26
N ALA A 187 9.71 3.35 -11.70
CA ALA A 187 8.95 4.57 -11.49
C ALA A 187 9.60 5.72 -12.30
N SER A 188 8.83 6.76 -12.58
CA SER A 188 9.27 7.99 -13.26
C SER A 188 10.19 8.85 -12.38
N ALA A 189 10.11 8.70 -11.06
CA ALA A 189 10.92 9.39 -10.05
C ALA A 189 10.98 8.58 -8.74
N THR A 190 11.70 9.10 -7.73
CA THR A 190 11.87 8.47 -6.41
C THR A 190 10.54 8.19 -5.70
N CYS A 191 10.45 7.03 -5.04
CA CYS A 191 9.31 6.67 -4.19
C CYS A 191 9.43 7.23 -2.76
N ALA A 192 10.57 7.81 -2.39
CA ALA A 192 10.81 8.32 -1.04
C ALA A 192 10.03 9.61 -0.72
N SER A 193 9.54 10.31 -1.74
CA SER A 193 8.79 11.56 -1.57
C SER A 193 7.31 11.29 -1.34
N GLY A 194 6.78 11.61 -0.16
CA GLY A 194 5.34 11.49 0.15
C GLY A 194 4.42 12.39 -0.70
N SER A 195 5.00 13.38 -1.39
CA SER A 195 4.30 14.25 -2.32
C SER A 195 5.25 14.56 -3.48
N ARG A 196 4.74 14.50 -4.71
CA ARG A 196 5.49 14.99 -5.88
C ARG A 196 4.79 16.23 -6.47
N GLY A 197 5.54 17.04 -7.22
CA GLY A 197 5.08 18.30 -7.78
C GLY A 197 4.00 18.18 -8.87
N THR A 198 3.67 19.30 -9.51
CA THR A 198 2.58 19.41 -10.51
C THR A 198 2.99 19.21 -11.96
N THR A 199 4.27 19.43 -12.27
CA THR A 199 4.75 19.32 -13.65
C THR A 199 4.68 17.87 -14.09
N ALA A 200 4.36 17.59 -15.34
CA ALA A 200 4.29 16.22 -15.88
C ALA A 200 5.54 15.36 -15.61
N ALA A 201 6.72 16.00 -15.44
CA ALA A 201 7.98 15.33 -15.08
C ALA A 201 8.10 14.92 -13.60
N ASN A 202 7.34 15.56 -12.70
CA ASN A 202 7.40 15.38 -11.25
C ASN A 202 6.01 15.10 -10.65
N ALA A 203 4.99 14.75 -11.42
CA ALA A 203 3.70 14.37 -10.85
C ALA A 203 3.66 12.87 -10.59
N TRP A 204 3.02 12.42 -9.52
CA TRP A 204 2.69 11.00 -9.40
C TRP A 204 1.77 10.58 -10.54
N THR A 205 2.09 9.44 -11.15
CA THR A 205 1.20 8.74 -12.08
C THR A 205 0.61 7.50 -11.41
N VAL A 206 -0.45 6.93 -12.00
CA VAL A 206 -1.03 5.66 -11.53
C VAL A 206 0.02 4.53 -11.56
N ALA A 207 0.87 4.50 -12.59
CA ALA A 207 1.95 3.53 -12.71
C ALA A 207 3.00 3.70 -11.59
N ASP A 208 3.34 4.95 -11.25
CA ASP A 208 4.25 5.24 -10.15
C ASP A 208 3.68 4.80 -8.80
N CYS A 209 2.40 5.05 -8.53
CA CYS A 209 1.78 4.58 -7.29
C CYS A 209 1.86 3.05 -7.21
N LEU A 210 1.45 2.33 -8.26
CA LEU A 210 1.47 0.86 -8.27
C LEU A 210 2.88 0.31 -8.04
N ALA A 211 3.88 0.93 -8.67
CA ALA A 211 5.28 0.55 -8.52
C ALA A 211 5.82 0.86 -7.11
N CYS A 212 5.59 2.08 -6.61
CA CYS A 212 6.21 2.57 -5.39
C CYS A 212 5.57 2.05 -4.10
N THR A 213 4.29 1.68 -4.14
CA THR A 213 3.51 1.33 -2.94
C THR A 213 2.93 -0.09 -3.08
N PRO A 214 3.67 -1.13 -2.65
CA PRO A 214 3.26 -2.54 -2.83
C PRO A 214 2.01 -2.94 -2.01
N ALA A 215 1.53 -2.09 -1.09
CA ALA A 215 0.39 -2.34 -0.22
C ALA A 215 -0.96 -1.86 -0.81
N THR A 216 -1.16 -1.95 -2.13
CA THR A 216 -2.43 -1.65 -2.82
C THR A 216 -2.79 -0.16 -2.80
N PRO A 217 -2.25 0.62 -3.75
CA PRO A 217 -2.26 2.07 -3.63
C PRO A 217 -3.39 2.75 -4.39
N VAL A 218 -3.82 3.91 -3.86
CA VAL A 218 -4.77 4.82 -4.51
C VAL A 218 -4.05 6.06 -4.96
N PHE A 219 -4.35 6.47 -6.19
CA PHE A 219 -4.09 7.82 -6.65
C PHE A 219 -5.15 8.77 -6.08
N VAL A 220 -4.83 9.53 -5.03
CA VAL A 220 -5.81 10.48 -4.48
C VAL A 220 -5.53 11.88 -5.07
N PRO A 221 -6.53 12.57 -5.66
CA PRO A 221 -6.40 13.99 -5.96
C PRO A 221 -6.07 14.75 -4.68
N ALA A 222 -5.10 15.67 -4.75
CA ALA A 222 -4.68 16.46 -3.60
C ALA A 222 -5.87 17.13 -2.89
N ALA A 223 -5.90 17.12 -1.56
CA ALA A 223 -6.69 18.08 -0.81
C ALA A 223 -6.11 19.49 -1.09
N SER A 224 -6.89 20.33 -1.77
CA SER A 224 -6.54 21.70 -2.21
C SER A 224 -6.17 22.64 -1.03
N PRO A 225 -5.35 23.71 -1.21
CA PRO A 225 -4.98 24.38 -2.46
C PRO A 225 -3.46 24.53 -2.66
N ALA A 226 -2.76 23.42 -2.83
CA ALA A 226 -1.48 23.39 -3.52
C ALA A 226 -1.36 22.01 -4.16
N VAL A 227 -1.44 21.96 -5.47
CA VAL A 227 -1.64 20.74 -6.25
C VAL A 227 -0.42 19.82 -6.07
N THR A 228 -0.50 18.82 -5.19
CA THR A 228 0.49 17.75 -5.09
C THR A 228 -0.26 16.43 -5.14
N THR A 229 -0.09 15.64 -6.21
CA THR A 229 -0.64 14.29 -6.21
C THR A 229 0.06 13.47 -5.13
N SER A 230 -0.66 12.58 -4.44
CA SER A 230 -0.09 11.72 -3.40
C SER A 230 -0.58 10.29 -3.61
N CYS A 231 0.32 9.32 -3.44
CA CYS A 231 -0.06 7.91 -3.35
C CYS A 231 -0.20 7.56 -1.88
N VAL A 232 -1.38 7.10 -1.48
CA VAL A 232 -1.61 6.54 -0.14
C VAL A 232 -2.13 5.12 -0.27
N ALA A 233 -1.90 4.31 0.76
CA ALA A 233 -2.56 3.02 0.86
C ALA A 233 -4.08 3.22 0.90
N CYS A 234 -4.84 2.31 0.28
CA CYS A 234 -6.32 2.35 0.27
C CYS A 234 -6.93 2.53 1.67
N SER A 235 -6.33 1.90 2.69
CA SER A 235 -6.78 2.00 4.08
C SER A 235 -6.52 3.34 4.75
N ALA A 236 -5.67 4.20 4.17
CA ALA A 236 -5.27 5.48 4.75
C ALA A 236 -5.95 6.69 4.08
N ALA A 237 -6.65 6.50 2.96
CA ALA A 237 -7.39 7.57 2.29
C ALA A 237 -8.68 7.91 3.05
N THR A 238 -8.80 9.14 3.54
CA THR A 238 -9.95 9.61 4.34
C THR A 238 -10.84 10.62 3.61
N SER A 239 -10.47 11.04 2.40
CA SER A 239 -11.23 11.99 1.58
C SER A 239 -10.86 11.87 0.09
N GLY A 240 -11.70 12.41 -0.79
CA GLY A 240 -11.44 12.46 -2.24
C GLY A 240 -11.60 11.13 -2.98
N LEU A 241 -12.15 10.09 -2.34
CA LEU A 241 -12.41 8.79 -2.96
C LEU A 241 -13.60 8.87 -3.92
N ASN A 242 -13.48 8.17 -5.05
CA ASN A 242 -14.55 7.94 -6.01
C ASN A 242 -14.54 6.45 -6.44
N ASP A 243 -15.55 6.01 -7.19
CA ASP A 243 -15.69 4.61 -7.59
C ASP A 243 -14.51 4.09 -8.41
N ALA A 244 -13.92 4.92 -9.28
CA ALA A 244 -12.76 4.51 -10.07
C ALA A 244 -11.55 4.22 -9.15
N LEU A 245 -11.36 5.04 -8.12
CA LEU A 245 -10.31 4.87 -7.11
C LEU A 245 -10.57 3.64 -6.22
N CYS A 246 -11.80 3.43 -5.79
CA CYS A 246 -12.18 2.26 -4.99
C CYS A 246 -12.12 0.95 -5.78
N ASN A 247 -12.44 0.97 -7.07
CA ASN A 247 -12.27 -0.19 -7.94
C ASN A 247 -10.78 -0.54 -8.14
N ALA A 248 -9.92 0.47 -8.28
CA ALA A 248 -8.47 0.26 -8.33
C ALA A 248 -7.94 -0.38 -7.02
N CYS A 249 -8.42 0.06 -5.85
CA CYS A 249 -8.15 -0.59 -4.57
C CYS A 249 -8.55 -2.06 -4.55
N ALA A 250 -9.80 -2.33 -4.89
CA ALA A 250 -10.39 -3.67 -4.86
C ALA A 250 -9.60 -4.65 -5.74
N SER A 251 -9.17 -4.21 -6.92
CA SER A 251 -8.40 -5.02 -7.87
C SER A 251 -6.95 -5.28 -7.48
N SER A 252 -6.38 -4.42 -6.62
CA SER A 252 -5.01 -4.58 -6.13
C SER A 252 -4.93 -5.31 -4.78
N ALA A 253 -6.01 -5.35 -4.01
CA ALA A 253 -6.16 -6.12 -2.78
C ALA A 253 -5.92 -7.63 -3.00
N SER A 254 -5.14 -8.25 -2.11
CA SER A 254 -4.98 -9.70 -2.04
C SER A 254 -5.40 -10.20 -0.65
N PRO A 255 -6.57 -10.86 -0.52
CA PRO A 255 -7.53 -11.19 -1.58
C PRO A 255 -8.32 -9.97 -2.08
N ALA A 256 -8.85 -10.06 -3.31
CA ALA A 256 -9.63 -8.99 -3.92
C ALA A 256 -10.80 -8.58 -3.03
N ALA A 257 -10.82 -7.32 -2.58
CA ALA A 257 -11.86 -6.81 -1.71
C ALA A 257 -13.10 -6.40 -2.54
N LYS A 258 -14.32 -6.68 -2.06
CA LYS A 258 -15.58 -6.27 -2.73
C LYS A 258 -15.93 -4.78 -2.57
N THR A 259 -15.06 -3.97 -1.98
CA THR A 259 -15.32 -2.55 -1.68
C THR A 259 -14.97 -1.67 -2.88
N THR A 260 -15.75 -1.77 -3.96
CA THR A 260 -15.47 -1.11 -5.26
C THR A 260 -16.07 0.28 -5.40
N PHE A 261 -16.95 0.71 -4.48
CA PHE A 261 -17.67 1.97 -4.58
C PHE A 261 -17.26 2.92 -3.46
N ALA A 262 -17.15 4.22 -3.73
CA ALA A 262 -16.93 5.22 -2.69
C ALA A 262 -18.24 5.53 -1.97
N ASN A 263 -18.20 5.75 -0.64
CA ASN A 263 -19.36 6.25 0.08
C ASN A 263 -19.72 7.69 -0.36
N THR A 264 -20.90 8.17 0.01
CA THR A 264 -21.39 9.50 -0.43
C THR A 264 -20.52 10.66 0.08
N ALA A 265 -19.77 10.47 1.17
CA ALA A 265 -18.83 11.44 1.70
C ALA A 265 -17.46 11.44 0.98
N GLY A 266 -17.19 10.49 0.09
CA GLY A 266 -15.88 10.29 -0.53
C GLY A 266 -14.78 9.95 0.47
N SER A 267 -15.13 9.38 1.63
CA SER A 267 -14.21 9.14 2.75
C SER A 267 -13.84 7.68 2.96
N ALA A 268 -14.58 6.74 2.38
CA ALA A 268 -14.27 5.30 2.44
C ALA A 268 -14.78 4.56 1.21
N CYS A 269 -14.11 3.45 0.88
CA CYS A 269 -14.60 2.47 -0.09
C CYS A 269 -15.48 1.43 0.60
N VAL A 270 -16.63 1.12 0.01
CA VAL A 270 -17.69 0.33 0.63
C VAL A 270 -18.20 -0.75 -0.32
N ALA A 271 -18.70 -1.85 0.26
CA ALA A 271 -19.27 -2.95 -0.48
C ALA A 271 -20.76 -2.68 -0.75
N SER A 272 -21.05 -1.81 -1.72
CA SER A 272 -22.40 -1.61 -2.25
C SER A 272 -22.62 -2.47 -3.51
N SER A 273 -23.88 -2.75 -3.84
CA SER A 273 -24.32 -3.38 -5.08
C SER A 273 -24.13 -2.49 -6.32
N ALA A 274 -24.04 -1.17 -6.14
CA ALA A 274 -23.82 -0.19 -7.20
C ALA A 274 -23.23 1.12 -6.61
N THR A 275 -23.05 2.14 -7.45
CA THR A 275 -22.49 3.43 -7.04
C THR A 275 -23.30 4.15 -5.95
N CYS A 276 -22.62 4.75 -4.97
CA CYS A 276 -23.27 5.56 -3.93
C CYS A 276 -23.57 7.00 -4.35
N THR A 277 -23.10 7.44 -5.53
CA THR A 277 -23.27 8.82 -5.99
C THR A 277 -24.61 9.07 -6.68
N ALA A 278 -25.38 8.02 -6.96
CA ALA A 278 -26.71 8.15 -7.54
C ALA A 278 -27.73 8.55 -6.45
N GLY A 279 -28.24 9.79 -6.48
CA GLY A 279 -29.27 10.26 -5.53
C GLY A 279 -30.58 9.46 -5.57
N SER A 280 -30.83 8.70 -6.64
CA SER A 280 -31.92 7.73 -6.75
C SER A 280 -31.48 6.59 -7.66
N ARG A 281 -31.87 5.36 -7.34
CA ARG A 281 -31.67 4.19 -8.19
C ARG A 281 -33.03 3.67 -8.69
N GLY A 282 -33.06 2.79 -9.69
CA GLY A 282 -34.29 2.19 -10.18
C GLY A 282 -34.99 1.30 -9.15
N THR A 283 -36.11 0.67 -9.54
CA THR A 283 -36.82 -0.32 -8.69
C THR A 283 -36.63 -1.76 -9.13
N THR A 284 -35.92 -2.01 -10.24
CA THR A 284 -35.54 -3.38 -10.60
C THR A 284 -34.54 -3.92 -9.59
N ALA A 285 -34.64 -5.20 -9.21
CA ALA A 285 -33.78 -5.80 -8.20
C ALA A 285 -32.26 -5.64 -8.49
N ALA A 286 -31.88 -5.47 -9.75
CA ALA A 286 -30.50 -5.24 -10.18
C ALA A 286 -29.99 -3.81 -9.93
N ASN A 287 -30.87 -2.83 -9.77
CA ASN A 287 -30.53 -1.43 -9.65
C ASN A 287 -31.40 -0.72 -8.60
N ALA A 288 -31.85 -1.42 -7.56
CA ALA A 288 -32.56 -0.82 -6.43
C ALA A 288 -31.58 -0.63 -5.26
N TRP A 289 -31.78 0.44 -4.49
CA TRP A 289 -31.11 0.57 -3.20
C TRP A 289 -31.56 -0.57 -2.29
N THR A 290 -30.63 -1.25 -1.63
CA THR A 290 -30.95 -2.18 -0.53
C THR A 290 -30.65 -1.53 0.83
N ALA A 291 -31.17 -2.11 1.90
CA ALA A 291 -30.82 -1.66 3.26
C ALA A 291 -29.30 -1.76 3.52
N ALA A 292 -28.63 -2.78 2.97
CA ALA A 292 -27.18 -2.93 3.06
C ALA A 292 -26.45 -1.80 2.31
N ASP A 293 -26.97 -1.40 1.14
CA ASP A 293 -26.41 -0.29 0.37
C ASP A 293 -26.53 1.05 1.09
N CYS A 294 -27.67 1.34 1.71
CA CYS A 294 -27.85 2.58 2.46
C CYS A 294 -26.92 2.65 3.67
N LEU A 295 -26.78 1.55 4.41
CA LEU A 295 -25.84 1.46 5.53
C LEU A 295 -24.38 1.67 5.08
N ALA A 296 -24.00 1.04 3.96
CA ALA A 296 -22.67 1.15 3.39
C ALA A 296 -22.39 2.57 2.86
N CYS A 297 -23.31 3.16 2.10
CA CYS A 297 -23.10 4.44 1.42
C CYS A 297 -23.27 5.67 2.33
N THR A 298 -24.02 5.56 3.44
CA THR A 298 -24.33 6.69 4.34
C THR A 298 -24.11 6.39 5.83
N PRO A 299 -22.88 6.02 6.26
CA PRO A 299 -22.63 5.53 7.62
C PRO A 299 -22.85 6.56 8.75
N ALA A 300 -22.87 7.86 8.43
CA ALA A 300 -23.04 8.93 9.42
C ALA A 300 -24.50 9.16 9.87
N THR A 301 -25.47 8.59 9.14
CA THR A 301 -26.89 8.73 9.46
C THR A 301 -27.59 7.41 9.16
N PRO A 302 -28.33 6.80 10.11
CA PRO A 302 -29.17 5.65 9.79
C PRO A 302 -30.07 6.04 8.61
N ALA A 303 -30.00 5.30 7.51
CA ALA A 303 -30.76 5.57 6.31
C ALA A 303 -31.35 4.28 5.76
N VAL A 304 -32.55 4.39 5.20
CA VAL A 304 -33.32 3.23 4.73
C VAL A 304 -33.75 3.42 3.31
N GLN A 305 -33.95 2.29 2.62
CA GLN A 305 -34.56 2.28 1.31
C GLN A 305 -36.01 2.80 1.45
N PHE A 306 -36.28 3.94 0.84
CA PHE A 306 -37.64 4.44 0.65
C PHE A 306 -37.98 4.34 -0.84
N GLY A 307 -39.06 3.63 -1.16
CA GLY A 307 -39.62 3.69 -2.52
C GLY A 307 -40.28 5.06 -2.70
N ALA A 308 -39.88 5.82 -3.71
CA ALA A 308 -40.60 7.03 -4.05
C ALA A 308 -41.95 6.66 -4.66
N SER A 309 -42.96 7.50 -4.41
CA SER A 309 -44.15 7.56 -5.26
C SER A 309 -43.88 8.64 -6.32
N PRO A 310 -43.81 8.32 -7.63
CA PRO A 310 -44.20 7.06 -8.29
C PRO A 310 -43.14 5.94 -8.19
N ALA A 311 -43.63 4.69 -8.15
CA ALA A 311 -42.93 3.43 -7.83
C ALA A 311 -41.83 2.96 -8.82
N THR A 312 -41.06 3.87 -9.38
CA THR A 312 -39.99 3.57 -10.36
C THR A 312 -38.60 3.87 -9.84
N THR A 313 -38.48 4.54 -8.69
CA THR A 313 -37.19 4.86 -8.06
C THR A 313 -37.17 4.51 -6.58
N SER A 314 -35.97 4.14 -6.11
CA SER A 314 -35.65 3.96 -4.69
C SER A 314 -34.59 4.99 -4.30
N SER A 315 -34.58 5.38 -3.02
CA SER A 315 -33.59 6.31 -2.46
C SER A 315 -33.22 5.89 -1.04
N CYS A 316 -32.02 6.28 -0.58
CA CYS A 316 -31.67 6.19 0.83
C CYS A 316 -32.11 7.47 1.53
N VAL A 317 -33.05 7.33 2.45
CA VAL A 317 -33.62 8.45 3.22
C VAL A 317 -33.13 8.36 4.65
N ALA A 318 -32.58 9.46 5.17
CA ALA A 318 -32.14 9.53 6.55
C ALA A 318 -33.33 9.36 7.49
N CYS A 319 -33.21 8.48 8.50
CA CYS A 319 -34.31 8.07 9.37
C CYS A 319 -34.95 9.26 10.11
N ASN A 320 -34.17 10.30 10.42
CA ASN A 320 -34.66 11.52 11.06
C ASN A 320 -35.53 12.43 10.16
N THR A 321 -35.59 12.14 8.86
CA THR A 321 -36.42 12.88 7.88
C THR A 321 -37.73 12.17 7.55
N ILE A 322 -37.93 10.94 8.02
CA ILE A 322 -39.15 10.15 7.79
C ILE A 322 -40.20 10.57 8.80
N ASN A 323 -41.26 11.22 8.31
CA ASN A 323 -42.37 11.73 9.15
C ASN A 323 -43.63 10.84 9.13
N SER A 324 -43.72 9.89 8.19
CA SER A 324 -44.86 8.98 8.02
C SER A 324 -44.49 7.84 7.06
N GLY A 325 -45.31 6.79 7.00
CA GLY A 325 -45.09 5.65 6.11
C GLY A 325 -44.04 4.65 6.62
N TRP A 326 -43.83 4.60 7.94
CA TRP A 326 -42.93 3.63 8.56
C TRP A 326 -43.42 2.19 8.32
N THR A 327 -42.46 1.31 8.01
CA THR A 327 -42.67 -0.14 7.91
C THR A 327 -41.73 -0.85 8.88
N ASP A 328 -42.06 -2.08 9.27
CA ASP A 328 -41.19 -2.87 10.16
C ASP A 328 -39.77 -3.02 9.60
N ALA A 329 -39.65 -3.16 8.28
CA ALA A 329 -38.36 -3.23 7.59
C ALA A 329 -37.54 -1.95 7.82
N ASN A 330 -38.14 -0.79 7.59
CA ASN A 330 -37.45 0.50 7.73
C ASN A 330 -37.16 0.82 9.21
N CYS A 331 -38.08 0.46 10.11
CA CYS A 331 -37.88 0.61 11.55
C CYS A 331 -36.71 -0.22 12.07
N ASN A 332 -36.63 -1.49 11.65
CA ASN A 332 -35.52 -2.36 12.02
C ASN A 332 -34.19 -1.84 11.45
N SER A 333 -34.17 -1.41 10.18
CA SER A 333 -32.97 -0.84 9.57
C SER A 333 -32.48 0.45 10.24
N CYS A 334 -33.38 1.33 10.69
CA CYS A 334 -33.02 2.53 11.46
C CYS A 334 -32.54 2.19 12.89
N ALA A 335 -33.11 1.15 13.51
CA ALA A 335 -32.82 0.75 14.88
C ALA A 335 -31.45 0.07 15.05
N MET A 336 -30.98 -0.70 14.05
CA MET A 336 -29.69 -1.41 14.11
C MET A 336 -28.48 -0.47 14.21
N ALA A 337 -28.64 0.82 13.95
CA ALA A 337 -27.60 1.82 14.14
C ALA A 337 -27.46 2.35 15.59
N ALA A 338 -28.39 1.99 16.51
CA ALA A 338 -28.49 2.61 17.83
C ALA A 338 -28.04 1.73 19.03
N SER A 339 -28.16 0.39 18.98
CA SER A 339 -27.65 -0.56 20.00
C SER A 339 -28.14 -2.00 19.74
N PRO A 340 -27.53 -3.04 20.36
CA PRO A 340 -28.12 -4.38 20.39
C PRO A 340 -29.40 -4.37 21.24
N GLN A 341 -30.52 -4.72 20.64
CA GLN A 341 -31.83 -4.61 21.29
C GLN A 341 -32.33 -5.95 21.82
N THR A 342 -32.93 -5.93 23.02
CA THR A 342 -33.66 -7.06 23.62
C THR A 342 -35.10 -7.19 23.12
N LYS A 343 -35.55 -6.27 22.26
CA LYS A 343 -36.88 -6.23 21.63
C LYS A 343 -36.77 -5.78 20.17
N ASN A 344 -37.68 -6.24 19.32
CA ASN A 344 -37.78 -5.79 17.93
C ASN A 344 -38.26 -4.33 17.89
N ILE A 345 -37.75 -3.55 16.92
CA ILE A 345 -38.28 -2.22 16.62
C ILE A 345 -39.12 -2.32 15.36
N VAL A 346 -40.40 -2.05 15.51
CA VAL A 346 -41.44 -2.25 14.48
C VAL A 346 -42.18 -0.94 14.25
N ALA A 347 -42.84 -0.81 13.10
CA ALA A 347 -43.65 0.37 12.83
C ALA A 347 -44.93 0.33 13.66
N LYS A 348 -45.40 1.50 14.12
CA LYS A 348 -46.76 1.65 14.64
C LYS A 348 -47.79 1.24 13.61
N ALA A 349 -48.98 0.84 14.07
CA ALA A 349 -50.06 0.43 13.17
C ALA A 349 -50.51 1.53 12.21
N ASP A 350 -50.33 2.81 12.58
CA ASP A 350 -50.62 3.98 11.76
C ASP A 350 -49.45 4.43 10.86
N GLY A 351 -48.29 3.76 10.92
CA GLY A 351 -47.09 4.12 10.17
C GLY A 351 -46.45 5.46 10.57
N SER A 352 -46.81 6.03 11.73
CA SER A 352 -46.33 7.36 12.16
C SER A 352 -44.93 7.34 12.79
N ALA A 353 -44.55 6.23 13.43
CA ALA A 353 -43.28 6.10 14.14
C ALA A 353 -42.86 4.63 14.29
N CYS A 354 -41.63 4.43 14.77
CA CYS A 354 -41.13 3.13 15.20
C CYS A 354 -41.22 2.96 16.73
N VAL A 355 -41.55 1.75 17.18
CA VAL A 355 -41.71 1.42 18.60
C VAL A 355 -41.07 0.09 18.94
N ALA A 356 -40.65 -0.06 20.19
CA ALA A 356 -40.15 -1.31 20.73
C ALA A 356 -41.32 -2.23 21.13
N ALA A 357 -41.58 -3.24 20.32
CA ALA A 357 -42.59 -4.26 20.60
C ALA A 357 -42.00 -5.65 20.34
N VAL A 358 -42.53 -6.68 20.99
CA VAL A 358 -41.97 -8.03 20.85
C VAL A 358 -42.20 -8.57 19.42
N PHE A 359 -43.30 -8.16 18.78
CA PHE A 359 -43.65 -8.52 17.40
C PHE A 359 -44.28 -7.33 16.66
N SER A 360 -44.47 -7.48 15.35
CA SER A 360 -45.07 -6.48 14.45
C SER A 360 -46.41 -5.93 14.95
N CYS A 361 -46.60 -4.61 14.84
CA CYS A 361 -47.86 -3.95 15.18
C CYS A 361 -48.94 -4.14 14.11
N THR A 362 -48.58 -4.57 12.90
CA THR A 362 -49.52 -4.79 11.78
C THR A 362 -49.97 -6.25 11.67
N GLN A 363 -49.44 -7.13 12.52
CA GLN A 363 -49.81 -8.54 12.54
C GLN A 363 -51.16 -8.75 13.25
N SER A 364 -52.20 -9.12 12.49
CA SER A 364 -53.58 -9.29 12.99
C SER A 364 -53.79 -10.54 13.86
N ALA A 365 -52.91 -11.54 13.76
CA ALA A 365 -52.94 -12.73 14.60
C ALA A 365 -51.52 -13.17 14.96
N ARG A 366 -51.18 -13.15 16.25
CA ARG A 366 -49.85 -13.52 16.77
C ARG A 366 -49.71 -15.03 17.07
N GLY A 367 -50.71 -15.83 16.71
CA GLY A 367 -50.71 -17.29 16.92
C GLY A 367 -50.57 -17.65 18.41
N SER A 368 -49.54 -18.43 18.75
CA SER A 368 -49.20 -18.77 20.14
C SER A 368 -48.66 -17.59 20.95
N ASN A 369 -48.19 -16.53 20.27
CA ASN A 369 -47.73 -15.32 20.93
C ASN A 369 -48.94 -14.43 21.26
N LYS A 370 -48.96 -13.87 22.47
CA LYS A 370 -50.07 -13.05 22.97
C LYS A 370 -49.70 -11.57 22.98
N TRP A 371 -50.67 -10.72 22.70
CA TRP A 371 -50.56 -9.29 22.93
C TRP A 371 -50.47 -9.01 24.43
N THR A 372 -49.58 -8.11 24.81
CA THR A 372 -49.53 -7.54 26.16
C THR A 372 -50.06 -6.10 26.13
N ASN A 373 -50.51 -5.58 27.27
CA ASN A 373 -50.89 -4.17 27.38
C ASN A 373 -49.73 -3.25 26.94
N ALA A 374 -48.49 -3.64 27.24
CA ALA A 374 -47.31 -2.89 26.82
C ALA A 374 -47.16 -2.87 25.29
N ASP A 375 -47.36 -4.00 24.61
CA ASP A 375 -47.34 -4.05 23.14
C ASP A 375 -48.49 -3.25 22.52
N CYS A 376 -49.71 -3.36 23.07
CA CYS A 376 -50.88 -2.65 22.57
C CYS A 376 -50.73 -1.13 22.70
N ALA A 377 -50.27 -0.64 23.85
CA ALA A 377 -49.99 0.77 24.09
C ALA A 377 -48.84 1.28 23.19
N ALA A 378 -47.80 0.48 22.97
CA ALA A 378 -46.71 0.85 22.06
C ALA A 378 -47.20 0.95 20.60
N CYS A 379 -47.94 -0.04 20.14
CA CYS A 379 -48.37 -0.17 18.74
C CYS A 379 -49.50 0.80 18.34
N ASN A 380 -50.41 1.11 19.26
CA ASN A 380 -51.62 1.89 18.98
C ASN A 380 -51.64 3.25 19.69
N GLY A 381 -50.68 3.53 20.57
CA GLY A 381 -50.63 4.74 21.39
C GLY A 381 -51.50 4.65 22.66
N THR A 382 -51.46 5.72 23.45
CA THR A 382 -52.11 5.80 24.78
C THR A 382 -53.23 6.84 24.87
N ALA A 383 -53.70 7.34 23.73
CA ALA A 383 -54.80 8.29 23.68
C ALA A 383 -56.10 7.64 24.18
N ALA A 384 -57.04 8.45 24.68
CA ALA A 384 -58.37 7.97 25.03
C ALA A 384 -59.03 7.29 23.82
N ASN A 385 -59.56 6.09 24.01
CA ASN A 385 -60.13 5.21 22.98
C ASN A 385 -59.12 4.56 22.01
N ALA A 386 -57.80 4.71 22.23
CA ALA A 386 -56.81 3.90 21.53
C ALA A 386 -56.90 2.44 21.99
N ASN A 387 -56.63 1.49 21.09
CA ASN A 387 -56.56 0.06 21.38
C ASN A 387 -55.31 -0.29 22.21
N GLN A 388 -55.21 0.24 23.43
CA GLN A 388 -54.02 0.21 24.27
C GLN A 388 -53.98 -0.99 25.22
N TYR A 389 -55.05 -1.79 25.30
CA TYR A 389 -55.14 -2.94 26.19
C TYR A 389 -55.23 -4.24 25.41
N ALA A 390 -54.55 -5.28 25.87
CA ALA A 390 -54.72 -6.62 25.31
C ALA A 390 -56.08 -7.20 25.73
N SER A 391 -56.68 -8.01 24.86
CA SER A 391 -57.82 -8.84 25.22
C SER A 391 -57.49 -9.86 26.31
N ALA A 392 -58.49 -10.35 27.02
CA ALA A 392 -58.29 -11.30 28.13
C ALA A 392 -57.57 -12.59 27.67
N ASP A 393 -57.81 -13.00 26.43
CA ASP A 393 -57.16 -14.13 25.76
C ASP A 393 -55.88 -13.74 25.01
N GLY A 394 -55.50 -12.45 25.05
CA GLY A 394 -54.32 -11.88 24.40
C GLY A 394 -54.30 -11.99 22.87
N SER A 395 -55.44 -12.25 22.23
CA SER A 395 -55.53 -12.42 20.77
C SER A 395 -55.53 -11.09 20.02
N THR A 396 -56.04 -10.02 20.64
CA THR A 396 -56.21 -8.70 20.01
C THR A 396 -55.90 -7.55 20.98
N CYS A 397 -55.79 -6.34 20.44
CA CYS A 397 -55.78 -5.11 21.23
C CYS A 397 -57.14 -4.42 21.17
N GLN A 398 -57.57 -3.84 22.27
CA GLN A 398 -58.88 -3.22 22.46
C GLN A 398 -58.78 -1.96 23.34
N ALA A 399 -59.76 -1.06 23.17
CA ALA A 399 -59.76 0.25 23.82
C ALA A 399 -60.10 0.20 25.32
N THR A 400 -60.78 -0.86 25.75
CA THR A 400 -61.23 -1.05 27.13
C THR A 400 -60.42 -2.15 27.79
N GLN A 401 -59.96 -1.91 29.02
CA GLN A 401 -59.22 -2.89 29.78
C GLN A 401 -60.15 -4.04 30.19
N ALA A 402 -59.73 -5.29 29.93
CA ALA A 402 -60.48 -6.46 30.38
C ALA A 402 -60.51 -6.49 31.92
N SER A 403 -61.69 -6.33 32.52
CA SER A 403 -61.89 -6.47 33.96
C SER A 403 -61.87 -7.96 34.33
N SER A 404 -60.99 -8.35 35.25
CA SER A 404 -60.81 -9.73 35.73
C SER A 404 -61.97 -10.27 36.59
N THR A 405 -63.19 -9.74 36.45
CA THR A 405 -64.27 -9.91 37.44
C THR A 405 -65.46 -10.72 36.94
N PHE A 406 -65.26 -11.67 36.03
CA PHE A 406 -66.36 -12.54 35.57
C PHE A 406 -65.92 -13.98 35.32
N SER A 407 -65.62 -14.73 36.38
CA SER A 407 -65.69 -16.20 36.33
C SER A 407 -65.73 -16.77 37.74
N GLY A 408 -66.85 -17.38 38.14
CA GLY A 408 -66.93 -18.23 39.35
C GLY A 408 -68.17 -18.03 40.23
N GLN A 409 -68.56 -16.78 40.55
CA GLN A 409 -69.56 -16.53 41.59
C GLN A 409 -71.03 -16.73 41.15
N ILE A 410 -71.32 -16.65 39.84
CA ILE A 410 -72.69 -16.80 39.32
C ILE A 410 -73.10 -18.28 39.24
N PHE A 411 -72.16 -19.20 39.00
CA PHE A 411 -72.46 -20.64 38.96
C PHE A 411 -72.73 -21.23 40.35
N VAL A 412 -72.06 -20.74 41.40
CA VAL A 412 -72.30 -21.19 42.78
C VAL A 412 -73.67 -20.73 43.27
N SER A 413 -74.10 -19.54 42.87
CA SER A 413 -75.40 -18.98 43.28
C SER A 413 -76.59 -19.71 42.66
N ILE A 414 -76.50 -20.19 41.41
CA ILE A 414 -77.59 -20.93 40.75
C ILE A 414 -77.69 -22.37 41.32
N LEU A 415 -76.57 -23.03 41.62
CA LEU A 415 -76.57 -24.37 42.21
C LEU A 415 -77.08 -24.40 43.66
N LEU A 416 -76.81 -23.36 44.46
CA LEU A 416 -77.34 -23.22 45.82
C LEU A 416 -78.86 -22.93 45.84
N VAL A 417 -79.37 -22.19 44.85
CA VAL A 417 -80.81 -21.91 44.76
C VAL A 417 -81.60 -23.14 44.28
N LEU A 418 -81.04 -23.97 43.39
CA LEU A 418 -81.71 -25.23 42.98
C LEU A 418 -81.70 -26.29 44.09
N SER A 419 -80.68 -26.33 44.95
CA SER A 419 -80.64 -27.31 46.06
C SER A 419 -81.55 -26.95 47.23
N ALA A 420 -81.94 -25.67 47.38
CA ALA A 420 -82.95 -25.22 48.35
C ALA A 420 -84.41 -25.43 47.88
N LEU A 421 -84.64 -25.77 46.61
CA LEU A 421 -85.98 -26.07 46.07
C LEU A 421 -86.33 -27.57 46.05
N LEU A 422 -85.40 -28.44 46.46
CA LEU A 422 -85.55 -29.90 46.50
C LEU A 422 -85.58 -30.49 47.93
N ILE A 423 -85.85 -29.67 48.96
CA ILE A 423 -86.13 -30.11 50.34
C ILE A 423 -87.51 -29.67 50.74
#